data_AF-A0A392SBM4-F1
#
_entry.id   AF-A0A392SBM4-F1
#
_cell.length_a   1.000
_cell.length_b   1.000
_cell.length_c   1.000
_cell.angle_alpha   90.00
_cell.angle_beta   90.00
_cell.angle_gamma   90.00
#
_symmetry.space_group_name_H-M   'P 1'
#
loop_
_entity.id
_entity.type
_entity.pdbx_description
1 polymer ?
#
loop_
_entity_poly.entity_id
_entity_poly.type
_entity_poly.pdbx_seq_one_letter_code
_entity_poly.pdbx_strand_id
1 'polypeptide(L)' 'MHGRCKHIDVRYHFLRDLTKEGVVELNHCSSIDQVADIMTKPLKLETFCNLRDKLGVSDIHSFE' A
#
# COMPACT_ATOMS: atom_id res chain seq x y z
N MET A 1 23.83 -12.56 -6.03
CA MET A 1 23.13 -12.14 -4.78
C MET A 1 23.41 -10.69 -4.34
N HIS A 2 24.30 -9.93 -5.00
CA HIS A 2 24.70 -8.59 -4.53
C HIS A 2 23.70 -7.44 -4.83
N GLY A 3 22.92 -7.51 -5.92
CA GLY A 3 22.04 -6.39 -6.31
C GLY A 3 20.81 -6.18 -5.42
N ARG A 4 20.20 -7.26 -4.93
CA ARG A 4 18.98 -7.19 -4.09
C ARG A 4 19.25 -6.59 -2.71
N CYS A 5 20.31 -7.01 -2.02
CA CYS A 5 20.68 -6.43 -0.73
C CYS A 5 21.00 -4.95 -0.87
N LYS A 6 21.81 -4.56 -1.87
CA LYS A 6 22.13 -3.15 -2.13
C LYS A 6 20.87 -2.29 -2.31
N HIS A 7 19.89 -2.78 -3.06
CA HIS A 7 18.64 -2.04 -3.29
C HIS A 7 17.77 -1.93 -2.02
N ILE A 8 17.79 -2.93 -1.14
CA ILE A 8 17.14 -2.86 0.18
C ILE A 8 17.84 -1.82 1.05
N ASP A 9 19.16 -1.87 1.15
CA ASP A 9 19.96 -0.98 1.99
C ASP A 9 19.76 0.50 1.59
N VAL A 10 19.82 0.80 0.29
CA VAL A 10 19.61 2.16 -0.22
C VAL A 10 18.21 2.69 0.13
N ARG A 11 17.15 1.88 -0.08
CA ARG A 11 15.77 2.30 0.25
C ARG A 11 15.55 2.46 1.75
N TYR A 12 16.14 1.58 2.55
CA TYR A 12 16.05 1.66 4.00
C TYR A 12 16.66 2.96 4.54
N HIS A 13 17.88 3.29 4.12
CA HIS A 13 18.53 4.53 4.56
C HIS A 13 17.74 5.77 4.13
N PHE A 14 17.28 5.81 2.88
CA PHE A 14 16.46 6.91 2.37
C PHE A 14 15.18 7.13 3.17
N LEU A 15 14.39 6.07 3.42
CA LEU A 15 13.15 6.17 4.21
C LEU A 15 13.42 6.58 5.66
N ARG A 16 14.49 6.05 6.26
CA ARG A 16 14.87 6.37 7.64
C ARG A 16 15.23 7.84 7.80
N ASP A 17 15.94 8.41 6.84
CA ASP A 17 16.36 9.81 6.90
C ASP A 17 15.15 10.75 6.72
N LEU A 18 14.25 10.47 5.77
CA LEU A 18 12.98 11.21 5.63
C LEU A 18 12.10 11.14 6.89
N THR A 19 12.11 9.99 7.59
CA THR A 19 11.36 9.83 8.84
C THR A 19 11.99 10.66 9.96
N LYS A 20 13.32 10.68 10.07
CA LYS A 20 14.04 11.51 11.06
C LYS A 20 13.86 13.00 10.82
N GLU A 21 13.79 13.42 9.56
CA GLU A 21 13.51 14.81 9.18
C GLU A 21 12.03 15.19 9.36
N GLY A 22 11.16 14.23 9.69
CA GLY A 22 9.73 14.46 9.85
C GLY A 22 8.97 14.71 8.55
N VAL A 23 9.60 14.42 7.40
CA VAL A 23 8.99 14.58 6.07
C VAL A 23 7.94 13.50 5.82
N VAL A 24 8.16 12.31 6.36
CA VAL A 24 7.22 11.18 6.28
C VAL A 24 7.05 10.52 7.64
N GLU A 25 5.86 9.98 7.89
CA GLU A 25 5.58 9.14 9.04
C GLU A 25 5.39 7.69 8.57
N LEU A 26 6.11 6.76 9.19
CA LEU A 26 6.02 5.35 8.86
C LEU A 26 4.98 4.66 9.76
N ASN A 27 3.82 4.34 9.18
CA ASN A 27 2.75 3.62 9.86
C ASN A 27 2.55 2.23 9.27
N HIS A 28 2.49 1.22 10.15
CA HIS A 28 2.20 -0.15 9.71
C HIS A 28 0.74 -0.27 9.27
N CYS A 29 0.52 -0.77 8.06
CA CYS A 29 -0.79 -1.12 7.53
C CYS A 29 -0.84 -2.63 7.26
N SER A 30 -1.88 -3.30 7.76
CA SER A 30 -2.08 -4.71 7.43
C SER A 30 -2.42 -4.86 5.94
N SER A 31 -2.08 -5.99 5.32
CA SER A 31 -2.41 -6.24 3.90
C SER A 31 -3.91 -6.20 3.62
N ILE A 32 -4.75 -6.48 4.62
CA ILE A 32 -6.21 -6.46 4.50
C ILE A 32 -6.74 -5.01 4.47
N ASP A 33 -5.95 -4.07 5.00
CA ASP A 33 -6.27 -2.64 5.07
C ASP A 33 -5.52 -1.81 4.03
N GLN A 34 -4.55 -2.40 3.33
CA GLN A 34 -3.72 -1.70 2.35
C GLN A 34 -4.46 -1.50 1.02
N VAL A 35 -5.34 -0.49 0.96
CA VAL A 35 -6.18 -0.17 -0.20
C VAL A 35 -5.37 -0.03 -1.51
N ALA A 36 -4.15 0.48 -1.45
CA ALA A 36 -3.26 0.62 -2.61
C ALA A 36 -2.93 -0.71 -3.33
N ASP A 37 -3.10 -1.86 -2.65
CA ASP A 37 -2.86 -3.18 -3.24
C ASP A 37 -3.79 -3.47 -4.43
N ILE A 38 -4.99 -2.85 -4.47
CA ILE A 38 -5.94 -3.02 -5.57
C ILE A 38 -5.38 -2.58 -6.92
N MET A 39 -4.46 -1.61 -6.94
CA MET A 39 -3.87 -1.06 -8.16
C MET A 39 -2.50 -1.67 -8.50
N THR A 40 -1.88 -2.39 -7.56
CA THR A 40 -0.47 -2.78 -7.66
C THR A 40 -0.24 -4.30 -7.66
N LYS A 41 -1.26 -5.09 -7.34
CA LYS A 41 -1.14 -6.54 -7.20
C LYS A 41 -2.32 -7.29 -7.84
N PRO A 42 -2.10 -8.52 -8.34
CA PRO A 42 -3.20 -9.44 -8.61
C PRO A 42 -3.75 -9.96 -7.26
N LEU A 43 -5.01 -9.67 -6.96
CA LEU A 43 -5.66 -10.03 -5.70
C LEU A 43 -6.66 -11.17 -5.87
N LYS A 44 -6.91 -11.92 -4.79
CA LYS A 44 -8.06 -12.83 -4.71
C LYS A 44 -9.34 -12.01 -4.71
N LEU A 45 -10.43 -12.58 -5.24
CA LEU A 45 -11.72 -11.90 -5.37
C LEU A 45 -12.21 -11.29 -4.04
N GLU A 46 -12.14 -12.05 -2.94
CA GLU A 46 -12.55 -11.59 -1.62
C GLU A 46 -11.77 -10.35 -1.16
N THR A 47 -10.44 -10.37 -1.28
CA THR A 47 -9.58 -9.23 -0.94
C THR A 47 -9.86 -8.04 -1.86
N PHE A 48 -10.07 -8.29 -3.15
CA PHE A 48 -10.41 -7.23 -4.11
C PHE A 48 -11.72 -6.54 -3.74
N CYS A 49 -12.80 -7.29 -3.45
CA CYS A 49 -14.08 -6.73 -3.04
C CYS A 49 -13.93 -5.90 -1.76
N ASN A 50 -13.27 -6.44 -0.73
CA ASN A 50 -13.06 -5.72 0.53
C ASN A 50 -12.29 -4.39 0.32
N LEU A 51 -11.22 -4.39 -0.48
CA LEU A 51 -10.45 -3.18 -0.76
C LEU A 51 -11.21 -2.20 -1.67
N ARG A 52 -11.99 -2.70 -2.63
CA ARG A 52 -12.84 -1.89 -3.50
C ARG A 52 -13.90 -1.14 -2.70
N ASP A 53 -14.53 -1.83 -1.75
CA ASP A 53 -15.55 -1.24 -0.89
C ASP A 53 -14.91 -0.19 0.05
N LYS A 54 -13.71 -0.45 0.58
CA LYS A 54 -12.90 0.56 1.31
C LYS A 54 -12.49 1.76 0.46
N LEU A 55 -12.30 1.58 -0.84
CA LEU A 55 -12.02 2.66 -1.79
C LEU A 55 -13.25 3.52 -2.08
N GLY A 56 -14.45 3.07 -1.68
CA GLY A 56 -15.72 3.80 -1.89
C GLY A 56 -16.31 3.62 -3.29
N VAL A 57 -15.86 2.61 -4.04
CA VAL A 57 -16.44 2.31 -5.35
C VAL A 57 -17.83 1.71 -5.14
N SER A 58 -18.84 2.36 -5.70
CA SER A 58 -20.25 1.98 -5.59
C SER A 58 -20.89 2.01 -6.97
N ASP A 59 -22.01 1.29 -7.12
CA ASP A 59 -22.82 1.37 -8.33
C ASP A 59 -23.53 2.74 -8.35
N ILE A 60 -23.56 3.39 -9.50
CA ILE A 60 -24.22 4.69 -9.67
C ILE A 60 -25.74 4.59 -9.46
N HIS A 61 -26.30 3.40 -9.65
CA HIS A 61 -27.72 3.10 -9.44
C HIS A 61 -28.07 2.76 -7.99
N SER A 62 -27.10 2.71 -7.07
CA SER A 62 -27.34 2.41 -5.64
C SER A 62 -28.04 3.55 -4.89
N PHE A 63 -28.18 4.72 -5.51
CA PHE A 63 -28.67 5.95 -4.91
C PHE A 63 -30.11 6.31 -5.35
N GLU A 64 -30.77 5.43 -6.12
CA GLU A 64 -32.18 5.54 -6.52
C GLU A 64 -33.09 4.65 -5.67
#